data_AF-A0A5E4K7B3-F1
#
_entry.id   AF-A0A5E4K7B3-F1
#
_cell.length_a   1.000
_cell.length_b   1.000
_cell.length_c   1.000
_cell.angle_alpha   90.00
_cell.angle_beta   90.00
_cell.angle_gamma   90.00
#
_symmetry.space_group_name_H-M   'P 1'
#
loop_
_entity.id
_entity.type
_entity.pdbx_description
1 polymer ?
#
loop_
_entity_poly.entity_id
_entity_poly.type
_entity_poly.pdbx_seq_one_letter_code
_entity_poly.pdbx_strand_id
1 'polypeptide(L)'
;MLRKISIINVGANAASGTLRSPIFKDGTFEFVPVKTDNLDTPTGFDTFSEFKNYNVRPIIEFIPKKFLSESMHNDPEFITHTYGDTPESEPKSSKLKSSPRAFNLRKLNKGDTLYYLARLVERNNVTWGNPGFYLIGNLVLDKIIKKSDLEKNPTLITQVQNNAHVKRWLAKPEAEPWNFWVFVGSEQSKRFIHAVPFDKNIVQKVLLTRNGTPIIWDSDKTDLQTIGSYTRSCRIIDNPEQIKTLEEHVTKYW
;
A
#
# COMPACT_ATOMS: atom_id res chain seq x y z
N MET A 1 -6.64 -24.01 6.79
CA MET A 1 -6.80 -22.71 7.46
C MET A 1 -7.76 -21.87 6.64
N LEU A 2 -8.62 -21.08 7.29
CA LEU A 2 -9.44 -20.09 6.59
C LEU A 2 -8.54 -18.95 6.09
N ARG A 3 -8.74 -18.55 4.82
CA ARG A 3 -8.04 -17.44 4.16
C ARG A 3 -8.34 -16.13 4.87
N LYS A 4 -7.35 -15.24 4.96
CA LYS A 4 -7.49 -13.89 5.51
C LYS A 4 -7.30 -12.84 4.43
N ILE A 5 -7.93 -11.69 4.65
CA ILE A 5 -7.66 -10.46 3.91
C ILE A 5 -6.98 -9.45 4.83
N SER A 6 -5.95 -8.78 4.32
CA SER A 6 -5.38 -7.57 4.91
C SER A 6 -5.75 -6.35 4.06
N ILE A 7 -6.25 -5.28 4.68
CA ILE A 7 -6.39 -3.97 4.03
C ILE A 7 -5.23 -3.08 4.47
N ILE A 8 -4.45 -2.57 3.51
CA ILE A 8 -3.21 -1.82 3.76
C ILE A 8 -3.26 -0.46 3.08
N ASN A 9 -3.02 0.60 3.83
CA ASN A 9 -2.98 1.95 3.29
C ASN A 9 -1.63 2.23 2.61
N VAL A 10 -1.65 2.57 1.32
CA VAL A 10 -0.46 2.75 0.49
C VAL A 10 -0.51 4.06 -0.32
N GLY A 11 0.66 4.53 -0.73
CA GLY A 11 0.82 5.70 -1.59
C GLY A 11 0.56 7.05 -0.92
N ALA A 12 0.64 8.11 -1.73
CA ALA A 12 0.47 9.48 -1.28
C ALA A 12 -0.90 9.70 -0.63
N ASN A 13 -0.90 10.34 0.54
CA ASN A 13 -2.11 10.64 1.30
C ASN A 13 -2.10 12.10 1.78
N ALA A 14 -3.02 12.46 2.69
CA ALA A 14 -3.13 13.84 3.18
C ALA A 14 -1.84 14.37 3.84
N ALA A 15 -1.01 13.50 4.41
CA ALA A 15 0.29 13.87 4.99
C ALA A 15 1.39 14.10 3.93
N SER A 16 1.16 13.69 2.67
CA SER A 16 2.11 13.84 1.56
C SER A 16 2.06 15.23 0.88
N GLY A 17 1.38 16.20 1.49
CA GLY A 17 1.28 17.56 0.99
C GLY A 17 0.53 17.66 -0.34
N THR A 18 1.22 18.08 -1.40
CA THR A 18 0.62 18.29 -2.72
C THR A 18 0.73 17.09 -3.66
N LEU A 19 1.34 15.98 -3.24
CA LEU A 19 1.29 14.72 -4.00
C LEU A 19 -0.08 14.08 -3.88
N ARG A 20 -0.69 13.74 -5.02
CA ARG A 20 -2.06 13.23 -5.10
C ARG A 20 -2.17 12.21 -6.22
N SER A 21 -2.73 11.05 -5.91
CA SER A 21 -3.11 10.04 -6.90
C SER A 21 -4.43 10.44 -7.57
N PRO A 22 -4.49 10.64 -8.90
CA PRO A 22 -5.72 11.01 -9.59
C PRO A 22 -6.65 9.80 -9.78
N ILE A 23 -7.96 10.03 -9.67
CA ILE A 23 -9.00 9.15 -10.21
C ILE A 23 -9.82 9.93 -11.25
N PHE A 24 -10.13 9.27 -12.37
CA PHE A 24 -10.82 9.85 -13.51
C PHE A 24 -12.29 9.43 -13.54
N LYS A 25 -13.09 10.10 -14.38
CA LYS A 25 -14.55 9.91 -14.45
C LYS A 25 -14.96 8.47 -14.85
N ASP A 26 -14.12 7.79 -15.62
CA ASP A 26 -14.31 6.39 -16.02
C ASP A 26 -13.90 5.39 -14.93
N GLY A 27 -13.43 5.86 -13.78
CA GLY A 27 -12.96 5.03 -12.66
C GLY A 27 -11.49 4.58 -12.80
N THR A 28 -10.83 4.86 -13.93
CA THR A 28 -9.38 4.63 -14.05
C THR A 28 -8.61 5.61 -13.16
N PHE A 29 -7.36 5.29 -12.83
CA PHE A 29 -6.57 6.08 -11.89
C PHE A 29 -5.07 5.97 -12.18
N GLU A 30 -4.27 6.89 -11.64
CA GLU A 30 -2.82 6.69 -11.49
C GLU A 30 -2.46 6.58 -10.00
N PHE A 31 -1.50 5.72 -9.68
CA PHE A 31 -1.03 5.52 -8.31
C PHE A 31 0.25 6.31 -8.09
N VAL A 32 0.19 7.37 -7.28
CA VAL A 32 1.36 8.16 -6.88
C VAL A 32 1.93 7.58 -5.57
N PRO A 33 3.15 7.03 -5.58
CA PRO A 33 3.78 6.53 -4.36
C PRO A 33 4.13 7.66 -3.38
N VAL A 34 4.48 7.30 -2.14
CA VAL A 34 5.04 8.28 -1.19
C VAL A 34 6.47 8.62 -1.58
N LYS A 35 6.95 9.78 -1.10
CA LYS A 35 8.37 10.14 -1.21
C LYS A 35 9.16 9.23 -0.27
N THR A 36 10.40 8.92 -0.63
CA THR A 36 11.31 8.27 0.34
C THR A 36 11.67 9.28 1.42
N ASP A 37 11.55 8.89 2.69
CA ASP A 37 12.02 9.70 3.82
C ASP A 37 13.56 9.69 3.85
N ASN A 38 14.16 10.88 4.02
CA ASN A 38 15.58 11.18 4.23
C ASN A 38 16.47 11.44 3.00
N LEU A 39 17.26 12.50 3.16
CA LEU A 39 17.99 13.33 2.20
C LEU A 39 19.26 12.71 1.58
N ASP A 40 19.48 11.41 1.72
CA ASP A 40 20.59 10.71 1.07
C ASP A 40 20.01 9.60 0.21
N THR A 41 19.34 9.95 -0.88
CA THR A 41 18.87 8.99 -1.87
C THR A 41 20.08 8.34 -2.52
N PRO A 42 20.37 7.06 -2.22
CA PRO A 42 21.45 6.35 -2.87
C PRO A 42 21.20 6.31 -4.39
N THR A 43 22.25 6.28 -5.18
CA THR A 43 22.18 6.02 -6.61
C THR A 43 21.38 4.75 -6.90
N GLY A 44 20.41 4.81 -7.82
CA GLY A 44 19.62 3.64 -8.26
C GLY A 44 18.17 3.55 -7.75
N PHE A 45 17.68 4.56 -7.04
CA PHE A 45 16.23 4.70 -6.80
C PHE A 45 15.54 5.37 -7.97
N ASP A 46 14.39 4.84 -8.35
CA ASP A 46 13.52 5.47 -9.32
C ASP A 46 13.08 6.84 -8.77
N THR A 47 13.38 7.91 -9.51
CA THR A 47 12.83 9.25 -9.25
C THR A 47 11.40 9.35 -9.77
N PHE A 48 10.64 10.35 -9.32
CA PHE A 48 9.33 10.61 -9.91
C PHE A 48 9.40 10.92 -11.43
N SER A 49 10.52 11.47 -11.93
CA SER A 49 10.73 11.68 -13.37
C SER A 49 10.95 10.39 -14.18
N GLU A 50 11.42 9.33 -13.55
CA GLU A 50 11.72 8.04 -14.19
C GLU A 50 10.56 7.03 -14.02
N PHE A 51 9.50 7.43 -13.31
CA PHE A 51 8.45 6.51 -12.96
C PHE A 51 7.67 6.03 -14.18
N LYS A 52 7.57 4.71 -14.31
CA LYS A 52 6.81 4.06 -15.37
C LYS A 52 5.32 4.23 -15.10
N ASN A 53 4.59 4.53 -16.17
CA ASN A 53 3.14 4.62 -16.13
C ASN A 53 2.54 3.22 -16.04
N TYR A 54 1.53 3.05 -15.17
CA TYR A 54 0.77 1.80 -15.12
C TYR A 54 -0.49 1.84 -15.98
N ASN A 55 -0.98 3.03 -16.30
CA ASN A 55 -2.18 3.26 -17.11
C ASN A 55 -1.86 4.23 -18.26
N VAL A 56 -2.92 4.69 -18.94
CA VAL A 56 -2.84 5.41 -20.22
C VAL A 56 -2.18 6.79 -20.07
N ARG A 57 -2.26 7.44 -18.91
CA ARG A 57 -1.76 8.81 -18.73
C ARG A 57 -0.40 8.82 -18.05
N PRO A 58 0.55 9.64 -18.52
CA PRO A 58 1.82 9.79 -17.85
C PRO A 58 1.65 10.28 -16.41
N ILE A 59 2.11 9.50 -15.44
CA ILE A 59 1.99 9.86 -14.02
C ILE A 59 2.68 11.19 -13.70
N ILE A 60 3.75 11.50 -14.43
CA ILE A 60 4.51 12.73 -14.33
C ILE A 60 3.65 13.99 -14.49
N GLU A 61 2.52 13.92 -15.21
CA GLU A 61 1.57 15.04 -15.35
C GLU A 61 0.90 15.42 -14.01
N PHE A 62 0.85 14.48 -13.06
CA PHE A 62 0.20 14.66 -11.77
C PHE A 62 1.20 14.90 -10.64
N ILE A 63 2.51 14.82 -10.92
CA ILE A 63 3.57 15.11 -9.96
C ILE A 63 3.91 16.61 -10.02
N PRO A 64 3.75 17.36 -8.92
CA PRO A 64 4.24 18.74 -8.85
C PRO A 64 5.74 18.81 -9.19
N LYS A 65 6.13 19.77 -10.04
CA LYS A 65 7.52 19.90 -10.56
C LYS A 65 8.62 19.80 -9.50
N LYS A 66 8.37 20.35 -8.30
CA LYS A 66 9.31 20.32 -7.17
C LYS A 66 9.67 18.92 -6.67
N PHE A 67 8.86 17.91 -7.00
CA PHE A 67 9.07 16.51 -6.59
C PHE A 67 9.72 15.66 -7.67
N LEU A 68 9.90 16.15 -8.91
CA LEU A 68 10.34 15.32 -10.03
C LEU A 68 11.71 14.66 -9.79
N SER A 69 12.64 15.38 -9.16
CA SER A 69 13.97 14.88 -8.82
C SER A 69 14.01 14.15 -7.47
N GLU A 70 12.90 14.09 -6.73
CA GLU A 70 12.87 13.33 -5.48
C GLU A 70 12.69 11.83 -5.77
N SER A 71 13.35 10.97 -4.99
CA SER A 71 13.10 9.53 -5.06
C SER A 71 11.76 9.17 -4.45
N MET A 72 11.08 8.24 -5.09
CA MET A 72 9.83 7.68 -4.59
C MET A 72 10.06 6.33 -3.90
N HIS A 73 9.11 5.96 -3.06
CA HIS A 73 9.03 4.64 -2.47
C HIS A 73 7.95 3.85 -3.23
N ASN A 74 8.34 3.19 -4.33
CA ASN A 74 7.43 2.40 -5.17
C ASN A 74 7.07 1.08 -4.47
N ASP A 75 6.12 1.17 -3.55
CA ASP A 75 5.60 0.05 -2.79
C ASP A 75 4.08 0.28 -2.56
N PRO A 76 3.18 -0.54 -3.11
CA PRO A 76 3.41 -1.81 -3.79
C PRO A 76 4.08 -1.69 -5.17
N GLU A 77 4.88 -2.69 -5.51
CA GLU A 77 5.49 -2.86 -6.82
C GLU A 77 4.61 -3.82 -7.64
N PHE A 78 3.98 -3.32 -8.71
CA PHE A 78 2.91 -4.05 -9.42
C PHE A 78 3.39 -4.94 -10.57
N ILE A 79 4.64 -4.86 -11.02
CA ILE A 79 5.14 -5.67 -12.15
C ILE A 79 5.49 -7.08 -11.67
N THR A 80 6.27 -7.17 -10.59
CA THR A 80 6.68 -8.43 -9.95
C THR A 80 5.85 -8.77 -8.73
N HIS A 81 4.81 -7.97 -8.43
CA HIS A 81 3.83 -8.19 -7.36
C HIS A 81 4.50 -8.37 -6.00
N THR A 82 5.22 -7.35 -5.55
CA THR A 82 5.81 -7.34 -4.21
C THR A 82 5.26 -6.22 -3.36
N TYR A 83 5.20 -6.46 -2.05
CA TYR A 83 4.93 -5.44 -1.06
C TYR A 83 5.91 -5.57 0.10
N GLY A 84 6.50 -4.46 0.55
CA GLY A 84 7.44 -4.43 1.67
C GLY A 84 6.89 -3.68 2.88
N ASP A 85 7.20 -4.17 4.09
CA ASP A 85 6.96 -3.42 5.33
C ASP A 85 7.87 -3.95 6.47
N THR A 86 7.79 -3.32 7.64
CA THR A 86 8.56 -3.64 8.87
C THR A 86 7.61 -4.13 9.97
N PRO A 87 7.05 -5.34 9.85
CA PRO A 87 6.06 -5.85 10.80
C PRO A 87 6.67 -6.32 12.14
N GLU A 88 7.98 -6.47 12.20
CA GLU A 88 8.71 -6.78 13.43
C GLU A 88 9.02 -5.50 14.23
N SER A 89 8.88 -5.59 15.55
CA SER A 89 9.34 -4.54 16.47
C SER A 89 10.74 -4.89 16.96
N GLU A 90 11.73 -4.05 16.69
CA GLU A 90 13.03 -4.09 17.36
C GLU A 90 12.89 -3.78 18.87
N PRO A 91 13.84 -4.20 19.74
CA PRO A 91 13.78 -4.00 21.18
C PRO A 91 13.68 -2.51 21.55
N LYS A 92 12.95 -2.24 22.65
CA LYS A 92 12.63 -0.91 23.21
C LYS A 92 13.83 0.02 23.52
N SER A 93 15.07 -0.43 23.33
CA SER A 93 16.29 0.33 23.65
C SER A 93 16.80 1.21 22.50
N SER A 94 16.33 0.99 21.27
CA SER A 94 16.68 1.84 20.13
C SER A 94 15.61 2.92 19.94
N LYS A 95 16.01 4.13 19.54
CA LYS A 95 15.09 5.19 19.06
C LYS A 95 14.32 4.78 17.77
N LEU A 96 14.41 3.51 17.37
CA LEU A 96 13.84 2.93 16.16
C LEU A 96 12.34 2.65 16.38
N LYS A 97 11.51 3.37 15.63
CA LYS A 97 10.07 3.11 15.56
C LYS A 97 9.82 1.87 14.72
N SER A 98 9.48 0.75 15.36
CA SER A 98 8.63 -0.25 14.70
C SER A 98 7.47 0.45 13.98
N SER A 99 6.91 -0.13 12.92
CA SER A 99 5.64 0.34 12.37
C SER A 99 4.50 -0.40 13.07
N PRO A 100 3.88 0.11 14.17
CA PRO A 100 2.65 -0.46 14.72
C PRO A 100 1.55 -0.65 13.67
N ARG A 101 1.67 0.05 12.54
CA ARG A 101 0.76 -0.05 11.40
C ARG A 101 0.90 -1.37 10.65
N ALA A 102 2.10 -1.95 10.62
CA ALA A 102 2.43 -3.20 9.90
C ALA A 102 2.28 -4.47 10.75
N PHE A 103 2.14 -4.32 12.08
CA PHE A 103 2.22 -5.46 13.02
C PHE A 103 1.29 -6.63 12.67
N ASN A 104 0.07 -6.37 12.19
CA ASN A 104 -0.87 -7.46 11.86
C ASN A 104 -0.45 -8.26 10.62
N LEU A 105 0.49 -7.79 9.79
CA LEU A 105 0.96 -8.54 8.63
C LEU A 105 1.66 -9.86 9.03
N ARG A 106 2.14 -9.97 10.28
CA ARG A 106 2.67 -11.23 10.85
C ARG A 106 1.66 -12.38 10.90
N LYS A 107 0.36 -12.08 10.78
CA LYS A 107 -0.73 -13.06 10.82
C LYS A 107 -1.03 -13.67 9.45
N LEU A 108 -0.41 -13.15 8.40
CA LEU A 108 -0.63 -13.57 7.03
C LEU A 108 0.23 -14.79 6.68
N ASN A 109 -0.34 -15.67 5.86
CA ASN A 109 0.28 -16.89 5.36
C ASN A 109 0.02 -17.03 3.86
N LYS A 110 0.75 -17.93 3.20
CA LYS A 110 0.48 -18.31 1.81
C LYS A 110 -1.02 -18.57 1.59
N GLY A 111 -1.58 -17.96 0.55
CA GLY A 111 -3.01 -17.99 0.21
C GLY A 111 -3.84 -16.82 0.76
N ASP A 112 -3.33 -16.08 1.76
CA ASP A 112 -3.97 -14.85 2.24
C ASP A 112 -3.85 -13.73 1.19
N THR A 113 -4.64 -12.66 1.30
CA THR A 113 -4.66 -11.59 0.31
C THR A 113 -4.46 -10.23 0.95
N LEU A 114 -3.56 -9.43 0.38
CA LEU A 114 -3.38 -8.03 0.74
C LEU A 114 -4.14 -7.20 -0.30
N TYR A 115 -5.07 -6.36 0.14
CA TYR A 115 -5.72 -5.35 -0.69
C TYR A 115 -5.10 -3.99 -0.40
N TYR A 116 -4.72 -3.30 -1.46
CA TYR A 116 -4.08 -1.99 -1.40
C TYR A 116 -5.14 -0.89 -1.39
N LEU A 117 -5.25 -0.20 -0.25
CA LEU A 117 -6.11 0.95 -0.05
C LEU A 117 -5.31 2.23 -0.33
N ALA A 118 -5.73 3.02 -1.30
CA ALA A 118 -5.12 4.30 -1.60
C ALA A 118 -6.11 5.45 -1.47
N ARG A 119 -5.60 6.63 -1.12
CA ARG A 119 -6.38 7.86 -1.19
C ARG A 119 -6.25 8.44 -2.60
N LEU A 120 -7.33 8.41 -3.36
CA LEU A 120 -7.39 9.01 -4.69
C LEU A 120 -8.16 10.33 -4.62
N VAL A 121 -7.85 11.24 -5.54
CA VAL A 121 -8.50 12.55 -5.65
C VAL A 121 -9.04 12.70 -7.05
N GLU A 122 -10.30 13.07 -7.17
CA GLU A 122 -10.93 13.31 -8.47
C GLU A 122 -10.08 14.28 -9.30
N ARG A 123 -9.85 13.92 -10.56
CA ARG A 123 -9.08 14.72 -11.50
C ARG A 123 -9.88 14.88 -12.79
N ASN A 124 -10.37 16.10 -13.03
CA ASN A 124 -10.75 16.52 -14.38
C ASN A 124 -9.52 17.09 -15.10
N ASN A 125 -9.64 17.62 -16.32
CA ASN A 125 -8.46 18.10 -17.07
C ASN A 125 -7.68 19.23 -16.37
N VAL A 126 -8.31 20.02 -15.48
CA VAL A 126 -7.71 21.28 -14.98
C VAL A 126 -7.65 21.39 -13.45
N THR A 127 -8.55 20.74 -12.72
CA THR A 127 -8.69 20.87 -11.27
C THR A 127 -8.69 19.54 -10.53
N TRP A 128 -8.35 19.61 -9.25
CA TRP A 128 -8.49 18.53 -8.27
C TRP A 128 -9.84 18.68 -7.55
N GLY A 129 -10.61 17.60 -7.49
CA GLY A 129 -11.91 17.55 -6.84
C GLY A 129 -11.84 16.85 -5.48
N ASN A 130 -12.87 16.05 -5.19
CA ASN A 130 -13.03 15.44 -3.88
C ASN A 130 -12.09 14.22 -3.68
N PRO A 131 -11.53 14.05 -2.47
CA PRO A 131 -10.79 12.86 -2.12
C PRO A 131 -11.68 11.70 -1.69
N GLY A 132 -11.26 10.47 -1.98
CA GLY A 132 -11.88 9.25 -1.51
C GLY A 132 -10.85 8.15 -1.25
N PHE A 133 -11.28 7.09 -0.57
CA PHE A 133 -10.48 5.87 -0.41
C PHE A 133 -10.94 4.81 -1.40
N TYR A 134 -9.99 4.12 -2.00
CA TYR A 134 -10.24 3.12 -3.03
C TYR A 134 -9.28 1.94 -2.88
N LEU A 135 -9.76 0.75 -3.22
CA LEU A 135 -8.87 -0.39 -3.46
C LEU A 135 -8.33 -0.30 -4.88
N ILE A 136 -7.02 -0.40 -5.01
CA ILE A 136 -6.30 -0.20 -6.28
C ILE A 136 -5.61 -1.46 -6.81
N GLY A 137 -5.71 -2.55 -6.08
CA GLY A 137 -5.13 -3.84 -6.45
C GLY A 137 -5.09 -4.80 -5.27
N ASN A 138 -4.60 -5.99 -5.56
CA ASN A 138 -4.38 -7.03 -4.57
C ASN A 138 -3.07 -7.80 -4.79
N LEU A 139 -2.57 -8.39 -3.71
CA LEU A 139 -1.49 -9.36 -3.71
C LEU A 139 -1.99 -10.64 -3.03
N VAL A 140 -2.16 -11.70 -3.81
CA VAL A 140 -2.47 -13.03 -3.26
C VAL A 140 -1.15 -13.68 -2.87
N LEU A 141 -0.92 -13.80 -1.57
CA LEU A 141 0.37 -14.11 -0.99
C LEU A 141 0.86 -15.51 -1.38
N ASP A 142 2.00 -15.60 -2.05
CA ASP A 142 2.67 -16.87 -2.35
C ASP A 142 3.75 -17.17 -1.31
N LYS A 143 4.57 -16.17 -0.97
CA LYS A 143 5.68 -16.32 -0.03
C LYS A 143 5.99 -15.02 0.69
N ILE A 144 6.61 -15.16 1.86
CA ILE A 144 7.16 -14.05 2.65
C ILE A 144 8.67 -14.28 2.71
N ILE A 145 9.46 -13.28 2.32
CA ILE A 145 10.91 -13.31 2.39
C ILE A 145 11.35 -12.22 3.37
N LYS A 146 12.06 -12.59 4.44
CA LYS A 146 12.59 -11.62 5.39
C LYS A 146 13.98 -11.16 4.98
N LYS A 147 14.40 -9.98 5.45
CA LYS A 147 15.79 -9.52 5.30
C LYS A 147 16.82 -10.59 5.70
N SER A 148 16.60 -11.26 6.82
CA SER A 148 17.49 -12.33 7.29
C SER A 148 17.51 -13.58 6.40
N ASP A 149 16.46 -13.82 5.61
CA ASP A 149 16.47 -14.88 4.59
C ASP A 149 17.34 -14.45 3.39
N LEU A 150 17.29 -13.17 3.00
CA LEU A 150 18.14 -12.61 1.94
C LEU A 150 19.62 -12.62 2.33
N GLU A 151 19.94 -12.30 3.60
CA GLU A 151 21.30 -12.34 4.13
C GLU A 151 21.87 -13.77 4.13
N LYS A 152 21.05 -14.77 4.49
CA LYS A 152 21.45 -16.19 4.50
C LYS A 152 21.50 -16.80 3.10
N ASN A 153 20.64 -16.34 2.20
CA ASN A 153 20.56 -16.83 0.83
C ASN A 153 20.40 -15.68 -0.18
N PRO A 154 21.52 -15.06 -0.60
CA PRO A 154 21.51 -13.94 -1.54
C PRO A 154 20.86 -14.24 -2.89
N THR A 155 20.73 -15.52 -3.29
CA THR A 155 20.06 -15.88 -4.55
C THR A 155 18.59 -15.46 -4.57
N LEU A 156 17.96 -15.33 -3.40
CA LEU A 156 16.59 -14.84 -3.24
C LEU A 156 16.42 -13.38 -3.67
N ILE A 157 17.49 -12.58 -3.68
CA ILE A 157 17.45 -11.16 -4.07
C ILE A 157 16.90 -11.01 -5.50
N THR A 158 17.27 -11.91 -6.41
CA THR A 158 16.79 -11.88 -7.80
C THR A 158 15.26 -11.89 -7.93
N GLN A 159 14.56 -12.44 -6.93
CA GLN A 159 13.09 -12.54 -6.89
C GLN A 159 12.42 -11.26 -6.38
N VAL A 160 13.15 -10.41 -5.64
CA VAL A 160 12.58 -9.27 -4.91
C VAL A 160 13.38 -7.97 -5.06
N GLN A 161 14.39 -7.94 -5.93
CA GLN A 161 15.26 -6.78 -6.15
C GLN A 161 14.52 -5.51 -6.61
N ASN A 162 13.31 -5.65 -7.15
CA ASN A 162 12.47 -4.50 -7.52
C ASN A 162 11.73 -3.88 -6.33
N ASN A 163 11.61 -4.58 -5.21
CA ASN A 163 10.93 -4.07 -4.02
C ASN A 163 11.71 -2.89 -3.40
N ALA A 164 10.99 -1.86 -2.97
CA ALA A 164 11.58 -0.62 -2.48
C ALA A 164 12.48 -0.82 -1.24
N HIS A 165 12.12 -1.72 -0.32
CA HIS A 165 12.95 -2.01 0.86
C HIS A 165 14.24 -2.74 0.49
N VAL A 166 14.18 -3.67 -0.49
CA VAL A 166 15.36 -4.39 -0.98
C VAL A 166 16.31 -3.45 -1.73
N LYS A 167 15.79 -2.60 -2.63
CA LYS A 167 16.59 -1.56 -3.30
C LYS A 167 17.31 -0.67 -2.30
N ARG A 168 16.60 -0.23 -1.26
CA ARG A 168 17.18 0.60 -0.19
C ARG A 168 18.28 -0.10 0.58
N TRP A 169 18.00 -1.32 1.03
CA TRP A 169 18.98 -2.11 1.76
C TRP A 169 20.24 -2.40 0.94
N LEU A 170 20.11 -2.73 -0.34
CA LEU A 170 21.27 -2.98 -1.21
C LEU A 170 22.10 -1.72 -1.46
N ALA A 171 21.44 -0.57 -1.65
CA ALA A 171 22.13 0.67 -1.98
C ALA A 171 22.74 1.36 -0.74
N LYS A 172 22.12 1.20 0.43
CA LYS A 172 22.59 1.78 1.70
C LYS A 172 22.17 0.88 2.88
N PRO A 173 22.90 -0.22 3.16
CA PRO A 173 22.55 -1.19 4.19
C PRO A 173 22.31 -0.56 5.58
N GLU A 174 23.07 0.49 5.91
CA GLU A 174 22.98 1.25 7.15
C GLU A 174 21.73 2.15 7.24
N ALA A 175 21.12 2.50 6.10
CA ALA A 175 19.87 3.28 6.05
C ALA A 175 18.61 2.41 6.21
N GLU A 176 18.74 1.09 6.04
CA GLU A 176 17.69 0.13 6.35
C GLU A 176 18.14 -0.82 7.48
N PRO A 177 18.40 -0.28 8.70
CA PRO A 177 18.81 -1.09 9.85
C PRO A 177 17.70 -2.04 10.33
N TRP A 178 16.48 -1.84 9.85
CA TRP A 178 15.28 -2.56 10.25
C TRP A 178 15.21 -3.97 9.64
N ASN A 179 14.59 -4.90 10.36
CA ASN A 179 14.13 -6.16 9.78
C ASN A 179 12.84 -5.89 8.97
N PHE A 180 12.99 -5.77 7.66
CA PHE A 180 11.86 -5.71 6.73
C PHE A 180 11.46 -7.10 6.24
N TRP A 181 10.19 -7.22 5.84
CA TRP A 181 9.61 -8.38 5.20
C TRP A 181 9.14 -7.97 3.81
N VAL A 182 9.35 -8.86 2.83
CA VAL A 182 8.81 -8.75 1.48
C VAL A 182 7.74 -9.82 1.30
N PHE A 183 6.52 -9.37 1.08
CA PHE A 183 5.37 -10.17 0.69
C PHE A 183 5.39 -10.30 -0.83
N VAL A 184 5.50 -11.53 -1.34
CA VAL A 184 5.54 -11.81 -2.78
C VAL A 184 4.24 -12.45 -3.21
N GLY A 185 3.64 -11.87 -4.24
CA GLY A 185 2.39 -12.31 -4.83
C GLY A 185 2.52 -13.50 -5.75
N SER A 186 1.44 -14.26 -5.85
CA SER A 186 1.21 -15.23 -6.94
C SER A 186 0.69 -14.53 -8.19
N GLU A 187 0.50 -15.28 -9.28
CA GLU A 187 -0.09 -14.83 -10.55
C GLU A 187 -1.53 -14.30 -10.41
N GLN A 188 -2.22 -14.56 -9.30
CA GLN A 188 -3.54 -14.00 -9.01
C GLN A 188 -3.48 -12.56 -8.44
N SER A 189 -2.26 -12.07 -8.17
CA SER A 189 -2.02 -10.68 -7.79
C SER A 189 -2.21 -9.78 -9.00
N LYS A 190 -2.72 -8.57 -8.77
CA LYS A 190 -2.91 -7.59 -9.85
C LYS A 190 -3.09 -6.17 -9.32
N ARG A 191 -2.68 -5.22 -10.17
CA ARG A 191 -3.20 -3.85 -10.11
C ARG A 191 -4.57 -3.79 -10.79
N PHE A 192 -5.52 -3.07 -10.21
CA PHE A 192 -6.81 -2.86 -10.87
C PHE A 192 -6.72 -1.78 -11.95
N ILE A 193 -7.50 -1.95 -13.01
CA ILE A 193 -7.64 -0.93 -14.06
C ILE A 193 -8.53 0.20 -13.54
N HIS A 194 -9.65 -0.17 -12.91
CA HIS A 194 -10.59 0.74 -12.25
C HIS A 194 -10.44 0.65 -10.74
N ALA A 195 -10.44 1.80 -10.07
CA ALA A 195 -10.39 1.89 -8.62
C ALA A 195 -11.73 1.43 -8.03
N VAL A 196 -11.68 0.58 -7.00
CA VAL A 196 -12.89 0.10 -6.30
C VAL A 196 -13.18 1.03 -5.12
N PRO A 197 -14.30 1.76 -5.06
CA PRO A 197 -14.64 2.63 -3.94
C PRO A 197 -14.63 1.88 -2.62
N PHE A 198 -13.94 2.42 -1.62
CA PHE A 198 -13.91 1.89 -0.25
C PHE A 198 -14.57 2.90 0.69
N ASP A 199 -15.89 3.02 0.54
CA ASP A 199 -16.74 4.00 1.19
C ASP A 199 -17.34 3.49 2.52
N LYS A 200 -18.17 4.33 3.16
CA LYS A 200 -18.91 3.97 4.38
C LYS A 200 -19.74 2.70 4.23
N ASN A 201 -20.36 2.50 3.07
CA ASN A 201 -21.29 1.39 2.84
C ASN A 201 -20.59 0.04 2.87
N ILE A 202 -19.40 -0.07 2.29
CA ILE A 202 -18.60 -1.29 2.35
C ILE A 202 -17.86 -1.41 3.68
N VAL A 203 -17.29 -0.31 4.19
CA VAL A 203 -16.51 -0.31 5.44
C VAL A 203 -17.32 -0.83 6.63
N GLN A 204 -18.58 -0.39 6.77
CA GLN A 204 -19.44 -0.85 7.87
C GLN A 204 -19.76 -2.35 7.83
N LYS A 205 -19.66 -2.98 6.65
CA LYS A 205 -19.95 -4.41 6.47
C LYS A 205 -18.71 -5.27 6.70
N VAL A 206 -17.54 -4.78 6.29
CA VAL A 206 -16.32 -5.59 6.21
C VAL A 206 -15.30 -5.29 7.32
N LEU A 207 -15.36 -4.12 7.95
CA LEU A 207 -14.46 -3.74 9.03
C LEU A 207 -15.17 -3.72 10.38
N LEU A 208 -14.46 -4.22 11.39
CA LEU A 208 -14.83 -4.11 12.79
C LEU A 208 -13.78 -3.27 13.54
N THR A 209 -14.06 -2.87 14.77
CA THR A 209 -13.07 -2.30 15.67
C THR A 209 -12.11 -3.39 16.16
N ARG A 210 -11.09 -3.02 16.94
CA ARG A 210 -10.21 -4.00 17.60
C ARG A 210 -10.98 -4.98 18.50
N ASN A 211 -12.12 -4.55 19.04
CA ASN A 211 -12.94 -5.34 19.96
C ASN A 211 -14.03 -6.13 19.23
N GLY A 212 -14.00 -6.18 17.89
CA GLY A 212 -15.00 -6.91 17.09
C GLY A 212 -16.35 -6.20 16.96
N THR A 213 -16.47 -4.95 17.38
CA THR A 213 -17.71 -4.17 17.22
C THR A 213 -17.76 -3.43 15.87
N PRO A 214 -18.92 -3.00 15.37
CA PRO A 214 -18.99 -2.15 14.17
C PRO A 214 -18.20 -0.85 14.31
N ILE A 215 -17.75 -0.30 13.17
CA ILE A 215 -17.09 1.00 13.09
C ILE A 215 -18.03 2.11 13.61
N ILE A 216 -17.49 3.01 14.43
CA ILE A 216 -18.23 4.15 14.99
C ILE A 216 -18.08 5.33 14.03
N TRP A 217 -19.20 5.87 13.58
CA TRP A 217 -19.28 7.04 12.70
C TRP A 217 -19.74 8.25 13.51
N ASP A 218 -18.76 9.01 13.97
CA ASP A 218 -18.92 10.22 14.77
C ASP A 218 -19.46 11.37 13.92
N SER A 219 -20.43 12.15 14.42
CA SER A 219 -21.02 13.29 13.69
C SER A 219 -20.00 14.37 13.37
N ASP A 220 -18.94 14.46 14.18
CA ASP A 220 -17.91 15.50 14.05
C ASP A 220 -16.79 15.11 13.07
N LYS A 221 -16.90 13.94 12.43
CA LYS A 221 -15.90 13.42 11.49
C LYS A 221 -16.55 13.09 10.16
N THR A 222 -15.91 13.52 9.08
CA THR A 222 -16.25 13.06 7.73
C THR A 222 -15.99 11.56 7.58
N ASP A 223 -16.69 10.93 6.62
CA ASP A 223 -16.46 9.52 6.31
C ASP A 223 -14.98 9.26 5.94
N LEU A 224 -14.37 10.17 5.19
CA LEU A 224 -12.96 10.10 4.81
C LEU A 224 -12.03 10.08 6.05
N GLN A 225 -12.27 10.95 7.03
CA GLN A 225 -11.48 10.99 8.26
C GLN A 225 -11.66 9.71 9.09
N THR A 226 -12.89 9.21 9.16
CA THR A 226 -13.21 7.97 9.90
C THR A 226 -12.52 6.77 9.26
N ILE A 227 -12.68 6.56 7.95
CA ILE A 227 -12.04 5.47 7.21
C ILE A 227 -10.53 5.56 7.36
N GLY A 228 -9.96 6.74 7.12
CA GLY A 228 -8.52 6.97 7.27
C GLY A 228 -8.02 6.64 8.66
N SER A 229 -8.76 7.01 9.71
CA SER A 229 -8.41 6.71 11.11
C SER A 229 -8.37 5.21 11.39
N TYR A 230 -9.39 4.47 10.95
CA TYR A 230 -9.53 3.03 11.20
C TYR A 230 -8.61 2.18 10.32
N THR A 231 -8.13 2.70 9.19
CA THR A 231 -7.20 2.02 8.28
C THR A 231 -5.75 2.52 8.39
N ARG A 232 -5.43 3.31 9.44
CA ARG A 232 -4.04 3.71 9.75
C ARG A 232 -3.11 2.52 9.94
N SER A 233 -3.61 1.46 10.55
CA SER A 233 -2.92 0.17 10.68
C SER A 233 -3.56 -0.85 9.76
N CYS A 234 -2.76 -1.80 9.27
CA CYS A 234 -3.27 -2.89 8.45
C CYS A 234 -4.38 -3.66 9.20
N ARG A 235 -5.50 -3.86 8.49
CA ARG A 235 -6.71 -4.48 9.04
C ARG A 235 -6.83 -5.90 8.55
N ILE A 236 -6.96 -6.85 9.46
CA ILE A 236 -7.23 -8.25 9.14
C ILE A 236 -8.73 -8.49 9.15
N ILE A 237 -9.21 -9.17 8.12
CA ILE A 237 -10.55 -9.73 7.99
C ILE A 237 -10.36 -11.24 7.85
N ASP A 238 -10.91 -12.01 8.79
CA ASP A 238 -10.85 -13.47 8.84
C ASP A 238 -12.24 -14.12 8.96
N ASN A 239 -13.30 -13.31 9.07
CA ASN A 239 -14.67 -13.78 8.98
C ASN A 239 -15.05 -14.07 7.50
N PRO A 240 -15.54 -15.27 7.18
CA PRO A 240 -15.87 -15.65 5.80
C PRO A 240 -16.94 -14.79 5.11
N GLU A 241 -17.95 -14.32 5.85
CA GLU A 241 -19.02 -13.47 5.29
C GLU A 241 -18.49 -12.07 4.95
N GLN A 242 -17.62 -11.51 5.79
CA GLN A 242 -16.97 -10.22 5.53
C GLN A 242 -16.02 -10.31 4.33
N ILE A 243 -15.27 -11.41 4.21
CA ILE A 243 -14.40 -11.70 3.06
C ILE A 243 -15.25 -11.78 1.79
N LYS A 244 -16.30 -12.62 1.79
CA LYS A 244 -17.20 -12.76 0.65
C LYS A 244 -17.81 -11.42 0.24
N THR A 245 -18.28 -10.63 1.21
CA THR A 245 -18.85 -9.30 0.98
C THR A 245 -17.84 -8.35 0.30
N LEU A 246 -16.58 -8.36 0.73
CA LEU A 246 -15.53 -7.55 0.13
C LEU A 246 -15.20 -8.00 -1.29
N GLU A 247 -15.10 -9.30 -1.52
CA GLU A 247 -14.78 -9.86 -2.84
C GLU A 247 -15.90 -9.61 -3.85
N GLU A 248 -17.17 -9.83 -3.46
CA GLU A 248 -18.33 -9.47 -4.27
C GLU A 248 -18.38 -7.97 -4.59
N HIS A 249 -17.98 -7.12 -3.65
CA HIS A 249 -17.87 -5.68 -3.89
C HIS A 249 -16.77 -5.35 -4.91
N VAL A 250 -15.62 -6.01 -4.82
CA VAL A 250 -14.50 -5.82 -5.76
C VAL A 250 -14.87 -6.29 -7.17
N THR A 251 -15.52 -7.44 -7.32
CA THR A 251 -15.89 -8.01 -8.63
C THR A 251 -16.90 -7.16 -9.41
N LYS A 252 -17.66 -6.27 -8.77
CA LYS A 252 -18.60 -5.36 -9.46
C LYS A 252 -17.93 -4.31 -10.35
N TYR A 253 -16.63 -4.11 -10.19
CA TYR A 253 -15.85 -3.10 -10.91
C TYR A 253 -14.89 -3.73 -11.93
N TRP A 254 -15.11 -5.02 -12.24
CA TRP A 254 -14.31 -5.81 -13.16
C TRP A 254 -15.06 -6.01 -14.48
#